data_AF-A0A813LVG3-F1
#
_entry.id   AF-A0A813LVG3-F1
#
_cell.length_a   1.000
_cell.length_b   1.000
_cell.length_c   1.000
_cell.angle_alpha   90.00
_cell.angle_beta   90.00
_cell.angle_gamma   90.00
#
_symmetry.space_group_name_H-M   'P 1'
#
loop_
_entity.id
_entity.type
_entity.pdbx_description
1 polymer ?
#
loop_
_entity_poly.entity_id
_entity_poly.type
_entity_poly.pdbx_seq_one_letter_code
_entity_poly.pdbx_strand_id
1 'polypeptide(L)'
;AKMGGEDSSKRRSDGEDPGDGESKRQKSGEVMSLEQMLAKRKDEKKAPKLKFVSKNDRERNAEKDDKKKKEEAKKKSEESSKRRKDFLLQEEIERERERQRERDERERERKRRDEERVKEREEREKLRLQQREEKDNLMATSSLAEMNLLKLPDSERRERQAEKELEVIKRHYLGMKEQKKKMQKPSEKFRNIFNFEWNADDDTMRGDNNPLYTKRLEPQLLFGRGYRAGIDVREQRKNNSFYEELIAKRAEYTGEDVSTFVQPSKENLSFKNRDIEFTDENKTHWTE
;
A
#
# COMPACT_ATOMS: atom_id res chain seq x y z
N ALA A 1 0.02 -31.05 37.24
CA ALA A 1 -0.86 -30.22 38.09
C ALA A 1 -0.24 -30.09 39.47
N LYS A 2 0.29 -28.91 39.81
CA LYS A 2 0.57 -28.51 41.18
C LYS A 2 0.23 -27.03 41.24
N MET A 3 -0.93 -26.75 41.83
CA MET A 3 -1.54 -25.44 42.01
C MET A 3 -1.16 -24.90 43.39
N GLY A 4 -1.09 -23.57 43.48
CA GLY A 4 -1.59 -22.84 44.65
C GLY A 4 -0.55 -22.09 45.48
N GLY A 5 -0.79 -20.79 45.65
CA GLY A 5 -0.40 -20.06 46.87
C GLY A 5 0.32 -18.72 46.68
N GLU A 6 -0.45 -17.67 46.37
CA GLU A 6 -0.47 -16.36 47.05
C GLU A 6 0.85 -15.68 47.50
N ASP A 7 1.15 -14.52 46.93
CA ASP A 7 0.83 -13.19 47.50
C ASP A 7 1.93 -12.13 47.25
N SER A 8 1.40 -10.95 46.97
CA SER A 8 2.03 -9.69 46.68
C SER A 8 2.80 -9.09 47.87
N SER A 9 4.05 -8.70 47.64
CA SER A 9 4.71 -7.67 48.46
C SER A 9 5.82 -6.97 47.67
N LYS A 10 5.42 -5.84 47.05
CA LYS A 10 6.31 -4.82 46.50
C LYS A 10 7.18 -4.26 47.63
N ARG A 11 8.42 -4.74 47.71
CA ARG A 11 9.46 -4.15 48.57
C ARG A 11 9.98 -2.86 47.93
N ARG A 12 9.66 -1.75 48.61
CA ARG A 12 10.46 -0.52 48.66
C ARG A 12 11.59 -0.79 49.67
N SER A 13 12.83 -0.44 49.36
CA SER A 13 13.63 0.53 50.13
C SER A 13 15.11 0.50 49.71
N ASP A 14 15.70 1.68 49.79
CA ASP A 14 17.13 1.97 50.05
C ASP A 14 18.12 1.76 48.90
N GLY A 15 18.15 2.78 48.03
CA GLY A 15 19.30 3.08 47.19
C GLY A 15 20.40 3.75 48.00
N GLU A 16 21.58 3.15 47.96
CA GLU A 16 22.83 3.71 48.47
C GLU A 16 23.41 4.75 47.52
N ASP A 17 23.87 5.82 48.15
CA ASP A 17 24.56 7.00 47.66
C ASP A 17 26.06 6.70 47.45
N PRO A 18 26.66 7.14 46.33
CA PRO A 18 28.06 7.51 46.35
C PRO A 18 28.22 8.98 45.94
N GLY A 19 28.82 9.74 46.86
CA GLY A 19 28.96 11.18 46.77
C GLY A 19 30.00 11.71 45.79
N ASP A 20 29.89 13.03 45.69
CA ASP A 20 30.90 14.05 45.46
C ASP A 20 31.50 14.26 44.06
N GLY A 21 31.11 15.42 43.50
CA GLY A 21 31.99 16.23 42.67
C GLY A 21 31.36 16.73 41.37
N GLU A 22 30.68 17.88 41.39
CA GLU A 22 30.99 19.05 40.54
C GLU A 22 29.86 20.10 40.45
N SER A 23 30.24 21.31 40.87
CA SER A 23 29.91 22.60 40.23
C SER A 23 28.49 23.18 40.35
N LYS A 24 28.16 23.68 41.55
CA LYS A 24 27.31 24.89 41.65
C LYS A 24 28.10 26.08 41.10
N ARG A 25 27.87 26.45 39.83
CA ARG A 25 28.25 27.76 39.26
C ARG A 25 27.61 28.88 40.09
N GLN A 26 28.32 29.36 41.09
CA GLN A 26 28.05 30.66 41.70
C GLN A 26 28.38 31.73 40.65
N LYS A 27 27.39 32.57 40.34
CA LYS A 27 27.59 33.76 39.52
C LYS A 27 28.71 34.59 40.14
N SER A 28 29.80 34.73 39.41
CA SER A 28 30.90 35.63 39.71
C SER A 28 30.34 37.02 40.03
N GLY A 29 30.72 37.56 41.19
CA GLY A 29 30.41 38.93 41.57
C GLY A 29 30.92 39.90 40.51
N GLU A 30 29.99 40.44 39.75
CA GLU A 30 30.25 41.57 38.86
C GLU A 30 30.65 42.74 39.77
N VAL A 31 31.94 43.10 39.71
CA VAL A 31 32.51 44.20 40.48
C VAL A 31 31.78 45.47 40.05
N MET A 32 30.99 46.06 40.94
CA MET A 32 30.19 47.24 40.63
C MET A 32 31.07 48.32 39.98
N SER A 33 30.67 48.78 38.81
CA SER A 33 31.36 49.84 38.06
C SER A 33 31.58 51.09 38.95
N LEU A 34 32.71 51.76 38.78
CA LEU A 34 33.06 53.00 39.49
C LEU A 34 31.93 54.05 39.39
N GLU A 35 31.18 54.04 38.28
CA GLU A 35 30.00 54.88 38.07
C GLU A 35 28.81 54.48 38.96
N GLN A 36 28.54 53.18 39.13
CA GLN A 36 27.52 52.67 40.06
C GLN A 36 27.91 52.92 41.52
N MET A 37 29.20 52.89 41.85
CA MET A 37 29.72 53.26 43.18
C MET A 37 29.62 54.76 43.44
N LEU A 38 29.90 55.60 42.44
CA LEU A 38 29.74 57.05 42.52
C LEU A 38 28.25 57.45 42.56
N ALA A 39 27.37 56.73 41.85
CA ALA A 39 25.93 56.89 41.95
C ALA A 39 25.44 56.53 43.36
N LYS A 40 25.81 55.36 43.88
CA LYS A 40 25.52 54.98 45.28
C LYS A 40 26.06 55.99 46.29
N ARG A 41 27.29 56.49 46.14
CA ARG A 41 27.84 57.55 47.03
C ARG A 41 27.15 58.91 46.87
N LYS A 42 26.66 59.27 45.67
CA LYS A 42 25.86 60.48 45.45
C LYS A 42 24.46 60.34 46.06
N ASP A 43 23.88 59.14 46.01
CA ASP A 43 22.60 58.81 46.62
C ASP A 43 22.71 58.71 48.15
N GLU A 44 23.82 58.21 48.68
CA GLU A 44 24.16 58.21 50.11
C GLU A 44 24.32 59.63 50.66
N LYS A 45 24.88 60.58 49.88
CA LYS A 45 24.91 62.01 50.25
C LYS A 45 23.53 62.66 50.25
N LYS A 46 22.53 62.03 49.61
CA LYS A 46 21.12 62.40 49.68
C LYS A 46 20.32 61.49 50.62
N ALA A 47 20.98 60.69 51.46
CA ALA A 47 20.28 59.91 52.47
C ALA A 47 19.45 60.87 53.33
N PRO A 48 18.12 60.68 53.42
CA PRO A 48 17.27 61.62 54.13
C PRO A 48 17.70 61.62 55.60
N LYS A 49 18.14 62.77 56.08
CA LYS A 49 18.34 63.02 57.51
C LYS A 49 17.12 62.50 58.24
N LEU A 50 17.31 61.64 59.23
CA LEU A 50 16.24 61.03 60.04
C LEU A 50 15.30 62.14 60.53
N LYS A 51 14.14 62.26 59.89
CA LYS A 51 13.12 63.23 60.30
C LYS A 51 12.44 62.66 61.53
N PHE A 52 12.48 63.41 62.63
CA PHE A 52 11.78 63.02 63.83
C PHE A 52 10.27 63.05 63.57
N VAL A 53 9.65 61.88 63.59
CA VAL A 53 8.20 61.71 63.47
C VAL A 53 7.64 61.47 64.86
N SER A 54 6.59 62.23 65.21
CA SER A 54 5.92 62.10 66.51
C SER A 54 5.38 60.67 66.71
N LYS A 55 5.11 60.28 67.96
CA LYS A 55 4.55 58.96 68.27
C LYS A 55 3.21 58.73 67.56
N ASN A 56 2.34 59.75 67.57
CA ASN A 56 1.02 59.70 66.91
C ASN A 56 1.14 59.59 65.38
N ASP A 57 2.11 60.28 64.78
CA ASP A 57 2.34 60.19 63.32
C ASP A 57 2.97 58.85 62.91
N ARG A 58 3.78 58.24 63.79
CA ARG A 58 4.31 56.89 63.59
C ARG A 58 3.21 55.83 63.62
N GLU A 59 2.30 55.92 64.58
CA GLU A 59 1.14 55.02 64.67
C GLU A 59 0.23 55.18 63.43
N ARG A 60 -0.05 56.43 63.00
CA ARG A 60 -0.84 56.70 61.79
C ARG A 60 -0.19 56.19 60.50
N ASN A 61 1.15 56.22 60.41
CA ASN A 61 1.86 55.68 59.25
C ASN A 61 1.90 54.15 59.28
N ALA A 62 2.10 53.54 60.45
CA ALA A 62 2.02 52.09 60.62
C ALA A 62 0.64 51.55 60.23
N GLU A 63 -0.44 52.22 60.65
CA GLU A 63 -1.80 51.84 60.24
C GLU A 63 -2.04 51.96 58.73
N LYS A 64 -1.47 52.99 58.09
CA LYS A 64 -1.56 53.15 56.63
C LYS A 64 -0.79 52.06 55.89
N ASP A 65 0.39 51.69 56.39
CA ASP A 65 1.20 50.63 55.80
C ASP A 65 0.57 49.25 56.02
N ASP A 66 -0.04 49.02 57.18
CA ASP A 66 -0.81 47.80 57.45
C ASP A 66 -2.08 47.71 56.60
N LYS A 67 -2.78 48.83 56.37
CA LYS A 67 -3.90 48.90 55.43
C LYS A 67 -3.46 48.59 54.00
N LYS A 68 -2.36 49.19 53.53
CA LYS A 68 -1.78 48.89 52.21
C LYS A 68 -1.37 47.43 52.06
N LYS A 69 -0.69 46.85 53.06
CA LYS A 69 -0.31 45.43 53.05
C LYS A 69 -1.53 44.50 53.01
N LYS A 70 -2.60 44.84 53.73
CA LYS A 70 -3.87 44.09 53.68
C LYS A 70 -4.54 44.21 52.32
N GLU A 71 -4.56 45.39 51.71
CA GLU A 71 -5.08 45.60 50.35
C GLU A 71 -4.27 44.86 49.30
N GLU A 72 -2.94 44.88 49.37
CA GLU A 72 -2.04 44.13 48.49
C GLU A 72 -2.22 42.63 48.64
N ALA A 73 -2.34 42.12 49.88
CA ALA A 73 -2.62 40.71 50.14
C ALA A 73 -3.99 40.29 49.57
N LYS A 74 -5.01 41.15 49.72
CA LYS A 74 -6.35 40.92 49.16
C LYS A 74 -6.31 40.92 47.63
N LYS A 75 -5.63 41.88 47.01
CA LYS A 75 -5.46 41.97 45.55
C LYS A 75 -4.71 40.74 45.00
N LYS A 76 -3.66 40.29 45.68
CA LYS A 76 -2.90 39.08 45.31
C LYS A 76 -3.74 37.80 45.44
N SER A 77 -4.57 37.71 46.48
CA SER A 77 -5.54 36.63 46.65
C SER A 77 -6.59 36.62 45.54
N GLU A 78 -7.19 37.77 45.23
CA GLU A 78 -8.17 37.93 44.14
C GLU A 78 -7.56 37.59 42.77
N GLU A 79 -6.31 37.99 42.52
CA GLU A 79 -5.60 37.65 41.28
C GLU A 79 -5.33 36.15 41.18
N SER A 80 -4.94 35.50 42.29
CA SER A 80 -4.76 34.03 42.31
C SER A 80 -6.08 33.28 42.08
N SER A 81 -7.18 33.79 42.64
CA SER A 81 -8.52 33.26 42.44
C SER A 81 -8.97 33.44 40.99
N LYS A 82 -8.68 34.59 40.38
CA LYS A 82 -8.97 34.86 38.97
C LYS A 82 -8.18 33.93 38.05
N ARG A 83 -6.87 33.77 38.28
CA ARG A 83 -6.03 32.82 37.52
C ARG A 83 -6.53 31.39 37.61
N ARG A 84 -7.01 30.96 38.79
CA ARG A 84 -7.60 29.63 38.98
C ARG A 84 -8.92 29.48 38.22
N LYS A 85 -9.77 30.51 38.22
CA LYS A 85 -11.03 30.52 37.47
C LYS A 85 -10.79 30.49 35.96
N ASP A 86 -9.84 31.29 35.47
CA ASP A 86 -9.48 31.34 34.06
C ASP A 86 -8.92 29.99 33.59
N PHE A 87 -8.10 29.32 34.42
CA PHE A 87 -7.60 27.97 34.12
C PHE A 87 -8.71 26.93 34.01
N LEU A 88 -9.65 26.91 34.96
CA LEU A 88 -10.78 25.98 34.92
C LEU A 88 -11.72 26.24 33.74
N LEU A 89 -11.97 27.52 33.43
CA LEU A 89 -12.79 27.91 32.28
C LEU A 89 -12.12 27.50 30.97
N GLN A 90 -10.80 27.63 30.87
CA GLN A 90 -10.05 27.23 29.69
C GLN A 90 -10.02 25.71 29.50
N GLU A 91 -9.91 24.93 30.58
CA GLU A 91 -10.04 23.48 30.55
C GLU A 91 -11.45 23.03 30.12
N GLU A 92 -12.48 23.71 30.59
CA GLU A 92 -13.87 23.45 30.19
C GLU A 92 -14.12 23.75 28.70
N ILE A 93 -13.55 24.85 28.19
CA ILE A 93 -13.60 25.22 26.77
C ILE A 93 -12.85 24.19 25.91
N GLU A 94 -11.71 23.67 26.36
CA GLU A 94 -10.98 22.61 25.64
C GLU A 94 -11.77 21.30 25.59
N ARG A 95 -12.36 20.87 26.71
CA ARG A 95 -13.22 19.67 26.74
C ARG A 95 -14.46 19.84 25.86
N GLU A 96 -15.05 21.03 25.81
CA GLU A 96 -16.20 21.30 24.93
C GLU A 96 -15.79 21.29 23.45
N ARG A 97 -14.64 21.88 23.11
CA ARG A 97 -14.09 21.85 21.74
C ARG A 97 -13.76 20.44 21.29
N GLU A 98 -13.23 19.60 22.18
CA GLU A 98 -12.94 18.19 21.90
C GLU A 98 -14.23 17.41 21.62
N ARG A 99 -15.26 17.58 22.47
CA ARG A 99 -16.60 17.00 22.24
C ARG A 99 -17.22 17.45 20.92
N GLN A 100 -17.04 18.71 20.55
CA GLN A 100 -17.57 19.27 19.31
C GLN A 100 -16.84 18.71 18.09
N ARG A 101 -15.51 18.58 18.14
CA ARG A 101 -14.72 17.93 17.09
C ARG A 101 -15.11 16.48 16.89
N GLU A 102 -15.34 15.75 17.98
CA GLU A 102 -15.77 14.35 17.91
C GLU A 102 -17.17 14.20 17.28
N ARG A 103 -18.10 15.12 17.58
CA ARG A 103 -19.42 15.14 16.92
C ARG A 103 -19.30 15.47 15.44
N ASP A 104 -18.53 16.49 15.08
CA ASP A 104 -18.30 16.88 13.69
C ASP A 104 -17.62 15.76 12.90
N GLU A 105 -16.69 15.03 13.51
CA GLU A 105 -16.00 13.90 12.88
C GLU A 105 -16.95 12.73 12.63
N ARG A 106 -17.78 12.36 13.62
CA ARG A 106 -18.83 11.35 13.44
C ARG A 106 -19.85 11.76 12.38
N GLU A 107 -20.20 13.04 12.28
CA GLU A 107 -21.12 13.55 11.27
C GLU A 107 -20.49 13.54 9.87
N ARG A 108 -19.23 13.96 9.75
CA ARG A 108 -18.47 13.85 8.48
C ARG A 108 -18.29 12.40 8.04
N GLU A 109 -18.06 11.47 8.97
CA GLU A 109 -17.95 10.04 8.67
C GLU A 109 -19.28 9.46 8.17
N ARG A 110 -20.40 9.81 8.83
CA ARG A 110 -21.75 9.44 8.36
C ARG A 110 -22.01 9.99 6.97
N LYS A 111 -21.73 11.27 6.74
CA LYS A 111 -21.89 11.92 5.45
C LYS A 111 -21.03 11.28 4.36
N ARG A 112 -19.77 10.93 4.66
CA ARG A 112 -18.89 10.21 3.73
C ARG A 112 -19.45 8.84 3.36
N ARG A 113 -19.98 8.10 4.34
CA ARG A 113 -20.61 6.79 4.12
C ARG A 113 -21.91 6.87 3.32
N ASP A 114 -22.68 7.92 3.52
CA ASP A 114 -23.90 8.19 2.75
C ASP A 114 -23.56 8.58 1.31
N GLU A 115 -22.59 9.47 1.11
CA GLU A 115 -22.07 9.85 -0.21
C GLU A 115 -21.47 8.66 -0.96
N GLU A 116 -20.75 7.76 -0.28
CA GLU A 116 -20.21 6.53 -0.86
C GLU A 116 -21.33 5.57 -1.31
N ARG A 117 -22.37 5.38 -0.49
CA ARG A 117 -23.55 4.58 -0.86
C ARG A 117 -24.33 5.19 -2.03
N VAL A 118 -24.44 6.51 -2.08
CA VAL A 118 -25.08 7.21 -3.21
C VAL A 118 -24.25 7.06 -4.47
N LYS A 119 -22.93 7.26 -4.40
CA LYS A 119 -22.01 7.05 -5.53
C LYS A 119 -22.04 5.61 -6.03
N GLU A 120 -22.02 4.61 -5.15
CA GLU A 120 -22.13 3.20 -5.52
C GLU A 120 -23.47 2.92 -6.23
N ARG A 121 -24.56 3.52 -5.75
CA ARG A 121 -25.89 3.38 -6.38
C ARG A 121 -25.93 4.05 -7.75
N GLU A 122 -25.37 5.25 -7.89
CA GLU A 122 -25.26 5.99 -9.14
C GLU A 122 -24.33 5.28 -10.13
N GLU A 123 -23.21 4.73 -9.68
CA GLU A 123 -22.30 3.92 -10.51
C GLU A 123 -22.98 2.64 -10.97
N ARG A 124 -23.71 1.95 -10.10
CA ARG A 124 -24.47 0.75 -10.46
C ARG A 124 -25.62 1.06 -11.43
N GLU A 125 -26.28 2.20 -11.27
CA GLU A 125 -27.32 2.64 -12.21
C GLU A 125 -26.73 3.07 -13.55
N LYS A 126 -25.62 3.83 -13.55
CA LYS A 126 -24.84 4.15 -14.75
C LYS A 126 -24.33 2.89 -15.44
N LEU A 127 -23.87 1.88 -14.70
CA LEU A 127 -23.44 0.60 -15.27
C LEU A 127 -24.62 -0.15 -15.91
N ARG A 128 -25.82 -0.09 -15.33
CA ARG A 128 -27.03 -0.68 -15.93
C ARG A 128 -27.48 0.08 -17.17
N LEU A 129 -27.39 1.41 -17.16
CA LEU A 129 -27.69 2.25 -18.31
C LEU A 129 -26.69 1.99 -19.44
N GLN A 130 -25.39 1.98 -19.10
CA GLN A 130 -24.31 1.63 -20.02
C GLN A 130 -24.46 0.21 -20.56
N GLN A 131 -24.79 -0.80 -19.75
CA GLN A 131 -25.02 -2.15 -20.27
C GLN A 131 -26.23 -2.23 -21.22
N ARG A 132 -27.23 -1.37 -21.02
CA ARG A 132 -28.40 -1.30 -21.90
C ARG A 132 -28.05 -0.59 -23.20
N GLU A 133 -27.38 0.55 -23.11
CA GLU A 133 -26.84 1.30 -24.25
C GLU A 133 -25.78 0.50 -25.01
N GLU A 134 -24.94 -0.29 -24.34
CA GLU A 134 -23.96 -1.20 -24.92
C GLU A 134 -24.62 -2.39 -25.59
N LYS A 135 -25.71 -2.96 -25.04
CA LYS A 135 -26.48 -4.01 -25.73
C LYS A 135 -27.17 -3.47 -26.98
N ASP A 136 -27.74 -2.28 -26.89
CA ASP A 136 -28.41 -1.62 -28.00
C ASP A 136 -27.38 -1.18 -29.07
N ASN A 137 -26.19 -0.73 -28.66
CA ASN A 137 -25.06 -0.43 -29.56
C ASN A 137 -24.35 -1.68 -30.10
N LEU A 138 -24.27 -2.81 -29.36
CA LEU A 138 -23.69 -4.08 -29.84
C LEU A 138 -24.54 -4.68 -30.97
N MET A 139 -25.87 -4.53 -30.90
CA MET A 139 -26.75 -4.92 -32.00
C MET A 139 -26.64 -4.00 -33.22
N ALA A 140 -26.28 -2.72 -33.01
CA ALA A 140 -26.18 -1.74 -34.08
C ALA A 140 -24.76 -1.61 -34.70
N THR A 141 -23.70 -2.04 -34.01
CA THR A 141 -22.30 -1.79 -34.40
C THR A 141 -21.40 -3.02 -34.20
N SER A 142 -21.63 -4.10 -34.93
CA SER A 142 -20.64 -5.17 -35.08
C SER A 142 -19.44 -4.73 -35.95
N SER A 143 -18.73 -3.70 -35.49
CA SER A 143 -17.45 -3.18 -36.02
C SER A 143 -16.50 -2.73 -34.88
N LEU A 144 -16.91 -2.77 -33.60
CA LEU A 144 -16.07 -2.41 -32.45
C LEU A 144 -15.22 -3.57 -31.89
N ALA A 145 -15.35 -4.80 -32.43
CA ALA A 145 -14.34 -5.85 -32.22
C ALA A 145 -13.05 -5.59 -33.02
N GLU A 146 -13.08 -4.61 -33.94
CA GLU A 146 -11.96 -4.23 -34.81
C GLU A 146 -11.06 -3.14 -34.18
N MET A 147 -11.60 -2.39 -33.21
CA MET A 147 -10.90 -1.27 -32.57
C MET A 147 -10.48 -1.65 -31.14
N ASN A 148 -9.32 -2.31 -31.05
CA ASN A 148 -8.55 -2.72 -29.86
C ASN A 148 -8.44 -1.70 -28.68
N LEU A 149 -9.54 -1.23 -28.07
CA LEU A 149 -9.50 -0.18 -27.03
C LEU A 149 -9.40 -0.70 -25.59
N LEU A 150 -9.37 -2.02 -25.37
CA LEU A 150 -9.00 -2.63 -24.09
C LEU A 150 -7.52 -3.05 -24.02
N LYS A 151 -6.69 -2.57 -24.96
CA LYS A 151 -5.24 -2.58 -24.81
C LYS A 151 -4.87 -1.31 -24.05
N LEU A 152 -4.50 -1.42 -22.78
CA LEU A 152 -3.69 -0.39 -22.11
C LEU A 152 -2.60 0.05 -23.10
N PRO A 153 -2.30 1.35 -23.20
CA PRO A 153 -1.32 1.85 -24.16
C PRO A 153 -0.03 1.04 -24.04
N ASP A 154 0.59 0.72 -25.18
CA ASP A 154 1.78 -0.14 -25.22
C ASP A 154 2.92 0.37 -24.32
N SER A 155 2.90 1.67 -23.97
CA SER A 155 3.78 2.28 -22.97
C SER A 155 3.52 1.75 -21.56
N GLU A 156 2.29 1.85 -21.05
CA GLU A 156 1.94 1.41 -19.69
C GLU A 156 2.04 -0.11 -19.51
N ARG A 157 1.73 -0.89 -20.56
CA ARG A 157 1.97 -2.35 -20.54
C ARG A 157 3.45 -2.68 -20.46
N ARG A 158 4.29 -1.94 -21.20
CA ARG A 158 5.74 -2.08 -21.14
C ARG A 158 6.29 -1.66 -19.79
N GLU A 159 5.79 -0.58 -19.20
CA GLU A 159 6.23 -0.12 -17.87
C GLU A 159 5.94 -1.17 -16.79
N ARG A 160 4.74 -1.74 -16.74
CA ARG A 160 4.42 -2.81 -15.79
C ARG A 160 5.23 -4.09 -16.03
N GLN A 161 5.56 -4.41 -17.27
CA GLN A 161 6.46 -5.53 -17.60
C GLN A 161 7.88 -5.24 -17.14
N ALA A 162 8.38 -4.03 -17.40
CA ALA A 162 9.71 -3.56 -17.01
C ALA A 162 9.89 -3.52 -15.48
N GLU A 163 8.87 -3.12 -14.72
CA GLU A 163 8.91 -3.16 -13.25
C GLU A 163 9.08 -4.59 -12.72
N LYS A 164 8.35 -5.55 -13.30
CA LYS A 164 8.47 -6.96 -12.92
C LYS A 164 9.81 -7.55 -13.37
N GLU A 165 10.32 -7.16 -14.54
CA GLU A 165 11.68 -7.52 -14.99
C GLU A 165 12.74 -7.00 -14.01
N LEU A 166 12.64 -5.73 -13.61
CA LEU A 166 13.49 -5.13 -12.59
C LEU A 166 13.40 -5.87 -11.26
N GLU A 167 12.21 -6.33 -10.87
CA GLU A 167 12.03 -7.13 -9.67
C GLU A 167 12.73 -8.49 -9.76
N VAL A 168 12.63 -9.17 -10.90
CA VAL A 168 13.34 -10.44 -11.15
C VAL A 168 14.86 -10.23 -11.11
N ILE A 169 15.37 -9.19 -11.77
CA ILE A 169 16.78 -8.80 -11.72
C ILE A 169 17.20 -8.51 -10.29
N LYS A 170 16.43 -7.70 -9.56
CA LYS A 170 16.69 -7.37 -8.16
C LYS A 170 16.73 -8.62 -7.29
N ARG A 171 15.80 -9.57 -7.46
CA ARG A 171 15.81 -10.83 -6.72
C ARG A 171 17.05 -11.66 -7.03
N HIS A 172 17.44 -11.76 -8.30
CA HIS A 172 18.60 -12.52 -8.75
C HIS A 172 19.92 -11.98 -8.17
N TYR A 173 20.14 -10.67 -8.24
CA TYR A 173 21.41 -10.05 -7.82
C TYR A 173 21.46 -9.67 -6.34
N LEU A 174 20.33 -9.36 -5.71
CA LEU A 174 20.26 -8.98 -4.28
C LEU A 174 20.13 -10.20 -3.35
N GLY A 175 20.08 -11.41 -3.89
CA GLY A 175 20.03 -12.66 -3.10
C GLY A 175 18.82 -12.75 -2.18
N MET A 176 17.69 -12.15 -2.58
CA MET A 176 16.46 -12.21 -1.79
C MET A 176 15.99 -13.67 -1.70
N LYS A 177 15.87 -14.20 -0.48
CA LYS A 177 15.47 -15.59 -0.25
C LYS A 177 14.05 -15.81 -0.79
N GLU A 178 13.89 -16.81 -1.67
CA GLU A 178 12.58 -17.25 -2.13
C GLU A 178 11.73 -17.73 -0.93
N GLN A 179 10.47 -17.30 -0.90
CA GLN A 179 9.53 -17.72 0.13
C GLN A 179 9.19 -19.20 -0.09
N LYS A 180 9.65 -20.07 0.82
CA LYS A 180 9.33 -21.49 0.77
C LYS A 180 7.82 -21.68 0.98
N LYS A 181 7.17 -22.48 0.11
CA LYS A 181 5.77 -22.88 0.27
C LYS A 181 5.58 -23.44 1.70
N LYS A 182 4.62 -22.88 2.45
CA LYS A 182 4.37 -23.28 3.85
C LYS A 182 3.95 -24.75 3.89
N MET A 183 4.60 -25.56 4.72
CA MET A 183 4.21 -26.96 4.92
C MET A 183 2.79 -27.02 5.52
N GLN A 184 1.86 -27.59 4.76
CA GLN A 184 0.47 -27.71 5.16
C GLN A 184 0.29 -28.84 6.19
N LYS A 185 -0.54 -28.61 7.20
CA LYS A 185 -0.74 -29.54 8.33
C LYS A 185 -1.42 -30.84 7.87
N PRO A 186 -1.04 -32.02 8.40
CA PRO A 186 -1.62 -33.33 8.05
C PRO A 186 -3.16 -33.43 8.05
N SER A 187 -3.87 -32.65 8.88
CA SER A 187 -5.35 -32.67 8.93
C SER A 187 -6.02 -31.88 7.80
N GLU A 188 -5.32 -30.90 7.23
CA GLU A 188 -5.77 -30.08 6.08
C GLU A 188 -5.51 -30.81 4.76
N LYS A 189 -4.64 -31.83 4.82
CA LYS A 189 -4.27 -32.67 3.69
C LYS A 189 -5.47 -33.36 3.06
N PHE A 190 -6.32 -34.03 3.83
CA PHE A 190 -7.32 -34.92 3.24
C PHE A 190 -8.49 -34.24 2.50
N ARG A 191 -8.80 -32.96 2.77
CA ARG A 191 -9.86 -32.22 2.07
C ARG A 191 -9.35 -31.40 0.87
N ASN A 192 -8.09 -30.94 0.93
CA ASN A 192 -7.50 -30.05 -0.08
C ASN A 192 -6.36 -30.68 -0.92
N ILE A 193 -5.91 -31.92 -0.64
CA ILE A 193 -4.78 -32.56 -1.35
C ILE A 193 -5.20 -33.52 -2.45
N PHE A 194 -6.39 -34.10 -2.38
CA PHE A 194 -6.94 -34.78 -3.56
C PHE A 194 -7.57 -33.74 -4.49
N ASN A 195 -6.73 -32.85 -5.01
CA ASN A 195 -7.04 -32.02 -6.15
C ASN A 195 -6.40 -32.70 -7.36
N PHE A 196 -7.23 -33.24 -8.26
CA PHE A 196 -6.76 -33.89 -9.49
C PHE A 196 -6.35 -32.86 -10.55
N GLU A 197 -6.65 -31.59 -10.33
CA GLU A 197 -6.26 -30.50 -11.20
C GLU A 197 -4.95 -29.85 -10.75
N TRP A 198 -4.13 -29.47 -11.73
CA TRP A 198 -2.96 -28.64 -11.49
C TRP A 198 -3.39 -27.23 -11.07
N ASN A 199 -2.72 -26.67 -10.05
CA ASN A 199 -2.96 -25.29 -9.68
C ASN A 199 -2.39 -24.35 -10.75
N ALA A 200 -3.11 -23.27 -11.06
CA ALA A 200 -2.64 -22.26 -12.01
C ALA A 200 -1.36 -21.54 -11.56
N ASP A 201 -1.10 -21.49 -10.24
CA ASP A 201 0.14 -20.93 -9.67
C ASP A 201 1.36 -21.83 -9.92
N ASP A 202 1.17 -23.08 -10.32
CA ASP A 202 2.24 -24.00 -10.72
C ASP A 202 2.58 -23.88 -12.23
N ASP A 203 1.91 -22.99 -12.97
CA ASP A 203 2.21 -22.68 -14.37
C ASP A 203 3.48 -21.83 -14.50
N THR A 204 4.51 -22.40 -15.12
CA THR A 204 5.82 -21.75 -15.31
C THR A 204 5.85 -20.74 -16.45
N MET A 205 4.91 -20.79 -17.41
CA MET A 205 4.94 -19.93 -18.59
C MET A 205 4.18 -18.61 -18.39
N ARG A 206 3.19 -18.58 -17.50
CA ARG A 206 2.31 -17.41 -17.27
C ARG A 206 3.02 -16.22 -16.61
N GLY A 207 4.19 -16.44 -16.00
CA GLY A 207 4.96 -15.42 -15.27
C GLY A 207 6.01 -14.66 -16.08
N ASP A 208 6.20 -14.98 -17.37
CA ASP A 208 7.25 -14.35 -18.17
C ASP A 208 6.85 -12.96 -18.66
N ASN A 209 7.67 -11.95 -18.34
CA ASN A 209 7.42 -10.56 -18.71
C ASN A 209 8.01 -10.22 -20.08
N ASN A 210 8.97 -11.01 -20.56
CA ASN A 210 9.69 -10.71 -21.78
C ASN A 210 8.86 -11.13 -23.02
N PRO A 211 8.57 -10.20 -23.94
CA PRO A 211 7.73 -10.47 -25.11
C PRO A 211 8.29 -11.57 -26.03
N LEU A 212 9.60 -11.79 -26.06
CA LEU A 212 10.23 -12.85 -26.85
C LEU A 212 9.83 -14.24 -26.36
N TYR A 213 9.63 -14.39 -25.05
CA TYR A 213 9.28 -15.66 -24.44
C TYR A 213 7.77 -15.82 -24.24
N THR A 214 7.00 -14.73 -24.22
CA THR A 214 5.53 -14.78 -24.30
C THR A 214 5.05 -15.12 -25.71
N LYS A 215 5.65 -14.49 -26.74
CA LYS A 215 5.34 -14.74 -28.16
C LYS A 215 6.47 -15.53 -28.81
N ARG A 216 6.67 -16.76 -28.34
CA ARG A 216 7.67 -17.65 -28.92
C ARG A 216 7.29 -17.91 -30.37
N LEU A 217 8.21 -17.63 -31.28
CA LEU A 217 8.08 -18.02 -32.67
C LEU A 217 8.05 -19.55 -32.72
N GLU A 218 6.94 -20.11 -33.18
CA GLU A 218 6.87 -21.55 -33.37
C GLU A 218 7.80 -21.96 -34.51
N PRO A 219 8.66 -22.97 -34.31
CA PRO A 219 9.58 -23.41 -35.34
C PRO A 219 8.79 -24.00 -36.49
N GLN A 220 9.12 -23.57 -37.72
CA GLN A 220 8.51 -24.18 -38.88
C GLN A 220 9.12 -25.56 -39.14
N LEU A 221 8.37 -26.61 -38.77
CA LEU A 221 8.80 -27.99 -38.88
C LEU A 221 9.05 -28.38 -40.35
N LEU A 222 10.18 -29.05 -40.60
CA LEU A 222 10.61 -29.53 -41.92
C LEU A 222 10.42 -28.49 -43.04
N PHE A 223 10.83 -27.23 -42.78
CA PHE A 223 10.76 -26.12 -43.75
C PHE A 223 9.36 -25.90 -44.36
N GLY A 224 8.31 -26.07 -43.55
CA GLY A 224 6.93 -25.82 -43.99
C GLY A 224 6.17 -27.08 -44.36
N ARG A 225 6.88 -28.21 -44.53
CA ARG A 225 6.31 -29.50 -44.93
C ARG A 225 5.88 -30.37 -43.74
N GLY A 226 6.41 -30.09 -42.55
CA GLY A 226 6.17 -30.86 -41.33
C GLY A 226 5.03 -30.28 -40.48
N TYR A 227 4.40 -31.15 -39.70
CA TYR A 227 3.31 -30.80 -38.79
C TYR A 227 3.61 -31.31 -37.37
N ARG A 228 3.18 -30.55 -36.37
CA ARG A 228 3.22 -30.93 -34.96
C ARG A 228 2.27 -32.10 -34.72
N ALA A 229 2.75 -33.11 -34.01
CA ALA A 229 1.96 -34.29 -33.68
C ALA A 229 0.75 -33.93 -32.81
N GLY A 230 -0.38 -34.61 -33.03
CA GLY A 230 -1.60 -34.47 -32.23
C GLY A 230 -2.47 -33.24 -32.55
N ILE A 231 -2.03 -32.32 -33.42
CA ILE A 231 -2.80 -31.15 -33.86
C ILE A 231 -3.27 -31.39 -35.31
N ASP A 232 -4.49 -30.97 -35.65
CA ASP A 232 -5.04 -31.15 -37.01
C ASP A 232 -4.14 -30.48 -38.07
N VAL A 233 -3.79 -31.24 -39.10
CA VAL A 233 -2.98 -30.79 -40.24
C VAL A 233 -3.64 -29.60 -40.96
N ARG A 234 -4.97 -29.59 -41.05
CA ARG A 234 -5.72 -28.50 -41.71
C ARG A 234 -5.62 -27.19 -40.93
N GLU A 235 -5.65 -27.28 -39.61
CA GLU A 235 -5.50 -26.12 -38.71
C GLU A 235 -4.07 -25.57 -38.76
N GLN A 236 -3.07 -26.45 -38.71
CA GLN A 236 -1.66 -26.05 -38.80
C GLN A 236 -1.30 -25.40 -40.14
N ARG A 237 -1.88 -25.87 -41.26
CA ARG A 237 -1.66 -25.27 -42.59
C ARG A 237 -2.17 -23.83 -42.67
N LYS A 238 -3.28 -23.49 -41.99
CA LYS A 238 -3.81 -22.11 -41.98
C LYS A 238 -2.86 -21.12 -41.33
N ASN A 239 -2.11 -21.57 -40.32
CA ASN A 239 -1.20 -20.71 -39.55
C ASN A 239 0.17 -20.55 -40.22
N ASN A 240 0.50 -21.34 -41.25
CA ASN A 240 1.81 -21.35 -41.91
C ASN A 240 1.72 -20.93 -43.39
N SER A 241 1.70 -19.62 -43.64
CA SER A 241 1.66 -19.03 -45.01
C SER A 241 3.05 -18.72 -45.59
N PHE A 242 4.06 -18.51 -44.74
CA PHE A 242 5.35 -17.94 -45.17
C PHE A 242 6.08 -18.79 -46.22
N TYR A 243 6.18 -20.11 -45.99
CA TYR A 243 6.88 -21.00 -46.92
C TYR A 243 6.09 -21.24 -48.21
N GLU A 244 4.75 -21.22 -48.16
CA GLU A 244 3.89 -21.31 -49.34
C GLU A 244 4.11 -20.10 -50.26
N GLU A 245 4.14 -18.89 -49.69
CA GLU A 245 4.46 -17.66 -50.43
C GLU A 245 5.88 -17.67 -51.00
N LEU A 246 6.84 -18.20 -50.24
CA LEU A 246 8.24 -18.29 -50.67
C LEU A 246 8.40 -19.29 -51.83
N ILE A 247 7.69 -20.42 -51.80
CA ILE A 247 7.65 -21.38 -52.90
C ILE A 247 6.98 -20.76 -54.12
N ALA A 248 5.85 -20.07 -53.94
CA ALA A 248 5.16 -19.37 -55.03
C ALA A 248 6.07 -18.33 -55.71
N LYS A 249 6.74 -17.47 -54.93
CA LYS A 249 7.70 -16.48 -55.47
C LYS A 249 8.88 -17.10 -56.20
N ARG A 250 9.38 -18.26 -55.72
CA ARG A 250 10.45 -19.00 -56.42
C ARG A 250 9.96 -19.59 -57.73
N ALA A 251 8.76 -20.17 -57.74
CA ALA A 251 8.12 -20.72 -58.93
C ALA A 251 7.92 -19.65 -60.01
N GLU A 252 7.42 -18.47 -59.61
CA GLU A 252 7.27 -17.32 -60.51
C GLU A 252 8.60 -16.89 -61.16
N TYR A 253 9.71 -16.95 -60.41
CA TYR A 253 11.02 -16.55 -60.92
C TYR A 253 11.64 -17.59 -61.87
N THR A 254 11.45 -18.88 -61.61
CA THR A 254 12.03 -19.96 -62.43
C THR A 254 11.16 -20.38 -63.60
N GLY A 255 9.87 -20.01 -63.60
CA GLY A 255 8.91 -20.42 -64.64
C GLY A 255 8.57 -21.91 -64.62
N GLU A 256 8.90 -22.61 -63.53
CA GLU A 256 8.56 -24.02 -63.32
C GLU A 256 7.17 -24.13 -62.67
N ASP A 257 6.34 -25.05 -63.18
CA ASP A 257 5.04 -25.36 -62.56
C ASP A 257 5.25 -26.15 -61.27
N VAL A 258 5.35 -25.44 -60.14
CA VAL A 258 5.49 -26.04 -58.79
C VAL A 258 4.14 -26.54 -58.24
N SER A 259 3.11 -26.62 -59.10
CA SER A 259 1.78 -27.17 -58.80
C SER A 259 1.80 -28.62 -58.31
N THR A 260 2.88 -29.37 -58.60
CA THR A 260 3.07 -30.74 -58.12
C THR A 260 3.57 -30.82 -56.68
N PHE A 261 4.20 -29.76 -56.14
CA PHE A 261 4.79 -29.76 -54.80
C PHE A 261 3.88 -29.07 -53.77
N VAL A 262 3.18 -28.01 -54.20
CA VAL A 262 2.12 -27.35 -53.43
C VAL A 262 0.83 -28.13 -53.68
N GLN A 263 0.52 -29.10 -52.83
CA GLN A 263 -0.75 -29.83 -52.94
C GLN A 263 -1.92 -28.84 -52.76
N PRO A 264 -2.76 -28.61 -53.78
CA PRO A 264 -3.92 -27.78 -53.62
C PRO A 264 -4.91 -28.52 -52.71
N SER A 265 -5.05 -28.07 -51.47
CA SER A 265 -6.05 -28.60 -50.53
C SER A 265 -7.49 -28.18 -50.88
N LYS A 266 -7.75 -27.81 -52.14
CA LYS A 266 -9.08 -27.42 -52.65
C LYS A 266 -9.85 -28.60 -53.23
N GLU A 267 -9.46 -29.83 -52.95
CA GLU A 267 -10.39 -30.94 -53.05
C GLU A 267 -11.03 -31.14 -51.69
N ASN A 268 -12.36 -30.96 -51.65
CA ASN A 268 -13.20 -31.60 -50.66
C ASN A 268 -12.93 -33.10 -50.77
N LEU A 269 -11.93 -33.59 -50.02
CA LEU A 269 -11.77 -35.00 -49.73
C LEU A 269 -13.04 -35.38 -48.96
N SER A 270 -14.07 -35.74 -49.73
CA SER A 270 -15.18 -36.52 -49.25
C SER A 270 -14.55 -37.70 -48.53
N PHE A 271 -15.11 -38.01 -47.37
CA PHE A 271 -14.78 -39.15 -46.55
C PHE A 271 -14.64 -40.39 -47.46
N LYS A 272 -13.41 -40.67 -47.94
CA LYS A 272 -13.09 -41.97 -48.49
C LYS A 272 -13.08 -42.85 -47.26
N ASN A 273 -14.23 -43.50 -47.04
CA ASN A 273 -14.32 -44.65 -46.17
C ASN A 273 -13.10 -45.51 -46.51
N ARG A 274 -12.13 -45.56 -45.58
CA ARG A 274 -11.11 -46.60 -45.66
C ARG A 274 -11.91 -47.88 -45.54
N ASP A 275 -11.92 -48.67 -46.60
CA ASP A 275 -12.32 -50.06 -46.55
C ASP A 275 -11.39 -50.74 -45.54
N ILE A 276 -11.79 -50.69 -44.27
CA ILE A 276 -11.24 -51.56 -43.24
C ILE A 276 -11.96 -52.88 -43.49
N GLU A 277 -11.42 -53.67 -44.40
CA GLU A 277 -11.74 -55.09 -44.44
C GLU A 277 -11.28 -55.68 -43.10
N PHE A 278 -12.26 -56.01 -42.27
CA PHE A 278 -12.06 -56.70 -41.00
C PHE A 278 -11.82 -58.19 -41.32
N THR A 279 -10.64 -58.52 -41.83
CA THR A 279 -10.15 -59.89 -41.88
C THR A 279 -9.65 -60.27 -40.49
N ASP A 280 -10.60 -60.76 -39.70
CA ASP A 280 -10.46 -61.22 -38.33
C ASP A 280 -9.69 -62.56 -38.31
N GLU A 281 -8.40 -62.55 -38.66
CA GLU A 281 -7.60 -63.78 -38.79
C GLU A 281 -6.91 -64.25 -37.49
N ASN A 282 -7.08 -63.55 -36.37
CA ASN A 282 -6.47 -63.95 -35.09
C ASN A 282 -7.43 -63.90 -33.90
N LYS A 283 -8.45 -64.77 -33.91
CA LYS A 283 -9.15 -65.22 -32.69
C LYS A 283 -8.32 -66.29 -31.98
N THR A 284 -7.23 -65.88 -31.35
CA THR A 284 -6.60 -66.66 -30.27
C THR A 284 -6.69 -65.85 -28.99
N HIS A 285 -7.81 -66.02 -28.29
CA HIS A 285 -7.98 -65.47 -26.95
C HIS A 285 -7.05 -66.23 -26.00
N TRP A 286 -6.09 -65.52 -25.38
CA TRP A 286 -5.36 -66.03 -24.24
C TRP A 286 -6.28 -66.00 -23.02
N THR A 287 -6.85 -67.16 -22.68
CA THR A 287 -7.37 -67.47 -21.35
C THR A 287 -7.05 -68.94 -21.06
N GLU A 288 -6.04 -69.15 -20.21
CA GLU A 288 -5.96 -70.28 -19.28
C GLU A 288 -6.12 -69.71 -17.86
#